data_AF-X1HIN0-F1
#
_entry.id   AF-X1HIN0-F1
#
_cell.length_a   1.000
_cell.length_b   1.000
_cell.length_c   1.000
_cell.angle_alpha   90.00
_cell.angle_beta   90.00
_cell.angle_gamma   90.00
#
_symmetry.space_group_name_H-M   'P 1'
#
loop_
_entity.id
_entity.type
_entity.pdbx_description
1 polymer ?
#
loop_
_entity_poly.entity_id
_entity_poly.type
_entity_poly.pdbx_seq_one_letter_code
_entity_poly.pdbx_strand_id
1 'polypeptide(L)'
;HCESGIGVDVFSTDEQCWPVALVVRTGGERTNKEIASRALERSMRFRAYGDGFDTPDGHLQCKSEEEVFKAVGLPYKEPWERG
;
A
#
# COMPACT_ATOMS: atom_id res chain seq x y z
N HIS A 1 17.55 -25.08 21.34
CA HIS A 1 16.58 -24.26 20.60
C HIS A 1 15.25 -25.01 20.62
N CYS A 2 14.18 -24.40 21.13
CA CYS A 2 12.82 -24.95 21.01
C CYS A 2 12.10 -24.14 19.94
N GLU A 3 11.62 -24.80 18.90
CA GLU A 3 10.89 -24.16 17.81
C GLU A 3 9.51 -23.73 18.31
N SER A 4 9.13 -22.48 18.06
CA SER A 4 7.89 -21.89 18.61
C SER A 4 6.62 -22.38 17.90
N GLY A 5 6.74 -22.94 16.70
CA GLY A 5 5.59 -23.33 15.87
C GLY A 5 4.77 -22.16 15.31
N ILE A 6 5.23 -20.91 15.47
CA ILE A 6 4.55 -19.72 14.94
C ILE A 6 4.79 -19.65 13.44
N GLY A 7 3.71 -19.59 12.66
CA GLY A 7 3.77 -19.32 11.22
C GLY A 7 4.21 -17.87 10.98
N VAL A 8 5.29 -17.68 10.21
CA VAL A 8 5.84 -16.36 9.88
C VAL A 8 5.93 -16.26 8.37
N ASP A 9 5.29 -15.22 7.82
CA ASP A 9 5.44 -14.85 6.41
C ASP A 9 6.50 -13.74 6.28
N VAL A 10 7.49 -13.97 5.43
CA VAL A 10 8.57 -13.01 5.17
C VAL A 10 8.41 -12.43 3.76
N PHE A 11 8.39 -11.11 3.66
CA PHE A 11 8.35 -10.38 2.40
C PHE A 11 9.59 -9.50 2.26
N SER A 12 10.05 -9.32 1.02
CA SER A 12 11.15 -8.42 0.68
C SER A 12 10.73 -7.45 -0.42
N THR A 13 11.33 -6.26 -0.40
CA THR A 13 11.10 -5.19 -1.36
C THR A 13 12.30 -4.24 -1.33
N ASP A 14 12.37 -3.29 -2.26
CA ASP A 14 13.38 -2.23 -2.26
C ASP A 14 12.90 -0.99 -1.50
N GLU A 15 13.81 -0.04 -1.25
CA GLU A 15 13.52 1.20 -0.51
C GLU A 15 12.46 2.07 -1.20
N GLN A 16 12.33 1.98 -2.53
CA GLN A 16 11.39 2.79 -3.30
C GLN A 16 9.96 2.28 -3.16
N CYS A 17 9.80 0.95 -3.12
CA CYS A 17 8.52 0.28 -2.96
C CYS A 17 8.09 0.15 -1.49
N TRP A 18 8.99 0.40 -0.54
CA TRP A 18 8.77 0.25 0.89
C TRP A 18 7.47 0.90 1.40
N PRO A 19 7.12 2.15 1.04
CA PRO A 19 5.91 2.79 1.54
C PRO A 19 4.62 2.07 1.12
N VAL A 20 4.56 1.59 -0.12
CA VAL A 20 3.40 0.85 -0.63
C VAL A 20 3.35 -0.55 0.00
N ALA A 21 4.51 -1.22 0.12
CA ALA A 21 4.60 -2.52 0.77
C ALA A 21 4.09 -2.46 2.21
N LEU A 22 4.44 -1.41 2.96
CA LEU A 22 3.93 -1.17 4.32
C LEU A 22 2.41 -1.03 4.35
N VAL A 23 1.82 -0.19 3.49
CA VAL A 23 0.36 -0.03 3.42
C VAL A 23 -0.32 -1.37 3.14
N VAL A 24 0.15 -2.10 2.13
CA VAL A 24 -0.48 -3.34 1.68
C VAL A 24 -0.36 -4.45 2.72
N ARG A 25 0.80 -4.58 3.39
CA ARG A 25 1.08 -5.66 4.36
C ARG A 25 0.56 -5.37 5.76
N THR A 26 0.42 -4.10 6.12
CA THR A 26 -0.29 -3.71 7.34
C THR A 26 -1.79 -3.97 7.20
N GLY A 27 -2.33 -3.84 5.99
CA GLY A 27 -3.74 -4.08 5.71
C GLY A 27 -4.64 -2.99 6.30
N GLY A 28 -5.96 -3.18 6.40
CA GLY A 28 -6.76 -4.38 6.05
C GLY A 28 -7.19 -4.54 4.59
N GLU A 29 -7.81 -5.68 4.27
CA GLU A 29 -8.27 -6.03 2.91
C GLU A 29 -9.20 -4.93 2.35
N ARG A 30 -10.08 -4.38 3.20
CA ARG A 30 -11.01 -3.32 2.82
C ARG A 30 -10.29 -2.03 2.50
N THR A 31 -9.30 -1.63 3.31
CA THR A 31 -8.50 -0.42 3.06
C THR A 31 -7.73 -0.53 1.74
N ASN A 32 -7.10 -1.68 1.46
CA ASN A 32 -6.41 -1.92 0.19
C ASN A 32 -7.37 -1.87 -1.02
N LYS A 33 -8.56 -2.48 -0.88
CA LYS A 33 -9.62 -2.40 -1.90
C LYS A 33 -10.08 -0.96 -2.11
N GLU A 34 -10.27 -0.19 -1.04
CA GLU A 34 -10.67 1.22 -1.13
C GLU A 34 -9.63 2.04 -1.90
N ILE A 35 -8.34 1.89 -1.59
CA ILE A 35 -7.25 2.57 -2.32
C ILE A 35 -7.28 2.18 -3.81
N ALA A 36 -7.37 0.90 -4.13
CA ALA A 36 -7.40 0.43 -5.51
C ALA A 36 -8.64 0.94 -6.26
N SER A 37 -9.83 0.92 -5.65
CA SER A 37 -11.06 1.44 -6.23
C SER A 37 -10.98 2.95 -6.50
N ARG A 38 -10.48 3.73 -5.53
CA ARG A 38 -10.30 5.18 -5.68
C ARG A 38 -9.24 5.52 -6.73
N ALA A 39 -8.20 4.70 -6.89
CA ALA A 39 -7.24 4.86 -7.97
C ALA A 39 -7.93 4.69 -9.33
N LEU A 40 -8.73 3.63 -9.50
CA LEU A 40 -9.47 3.37 -10.74
C LEU A 40 -10.46 4.50 -11.09
N GLU A 41 -11.19 5.02 -10.10
CA GLU A 41 -12.08 6.21 -10.26
C GLU A 41 -11.33 7.42 -10.84
N ARG A 42 -10.02 7.51 -10.58
CA ARG A 42 -9.14 8.60 -11.03
C ARG A 42 -8.34 8.22 -12.28
N SER A 43 -8.70 7.14 -12.96
CA SER A 43 -7.95 6.60 -14.11
C SER A 43 -6.48 6.26 -13.77
N MET A 44 -6.22 5.94 -12.50
CA MET A 44 -4.92 5.47 -12.02
C MET A 44 -4.96 3.98 -11.70
N ARG A 45 -3.81 3.32 -11.75
CA ARG A 45 -3.63 1.92 -11.35
C ARG A 45 -2.70 1.84 -10.15
N PHE A 46 -3.19 1.32 -9.04
CA PHE A 46 -2.39 1.07 -7.85
C PHE A 46 -1.44 -0.12 -8.05
N ARG A 47 -0.12 0.08 -7.82
CA ARG A 47 0.90 -0.96 -7.93
C ARG A 47 1.21 -1.54 -6.55
N ALA A 48 0.43 -2.53 -6.11
CA ALA A 48 0.58 -3.14 -4.77
C ALA A 48 1.94 -3.80 -4.47
N TYR A 49 2.75 -4.05 -5.50
CA TYR A 49 4.13 -4.56 -5.40
C TYR A 49 5.17 -3.57 -5.94
N GLY A 50 4.76 -2.33 -6.23
CA GLY A 50 5.61 -1.27 -6.73
C GLY A 50 5.68 -0.10 -5.76
N ASP A 51 5.99 1.07 -6.30
CA ASP A 51 6.31 2.29 -5.58
C ASP A 51 5.21 3.36 -5.63
N GLY A 52 4.03 3.05 -6.18
CA GLY A 52 2.90 3.98 -6.18
C GLY A 52 1.83 3.66 -7.21
N PHE A 53 1.54 4.60 -8.11
CA PHE A 53 0.41 4.54 -9.04
C PHE A 53 0.83 4.82 -10.49
N ASP A 54 0.32 4.03 -11.43
CA ASP A 54 0.34 4.42 -12.84
C ASP A 54 -0.78 5.42 -13.09
N THR A 55 -0.47 6.51 -13.78
CA THR A 55 -1.41 7.58 -14.12
C THR A 55 -1.44 7.75 -15.64
N PRO A 56 -2.46 8.41 -16.21
CA PRO A 56 -2.48 8.70 -17.65
C PRO A 56 -1.29 9.55 -18.12
N ASP A 57 -0.78 10.41 -17.23
CA ASP A 57 0.30 11.36 -17.53
C ASP A 57 1.70 10.82 -17.19
N GLY A 58 1.80 9.58 -16.69
CA GLY A 58 3.07 8.97 -16.29
C GLY A 58 2.96 8.16 -15.00
N HIS A 59 3.97 8.23 -14.15
CA HIS A 59 4.04 7.44 -12.93
C HIS A 59 4.13 8.33 -11.68
N LEU A 60 3.29 8.05 -10.68
CA LEU A 60 3.30 8.71 -9.39
C LEU A 60 3.94 7.79 -8.35
N GLN A 61 5.17 8.11 -7.96
CA GLN A 61 5.90 7.44 -6.90
C GLN A 61 5.50 8.02 -5.53
N CYS A 62 5.20 7.15 -4.57
CA CYS A 62 4.88 7.47 -3.19
C CYS A 62 6.07 7.18 -2.27
N LYS A 63 6.51 8.18 -1.52
CA LYS A 63 7.66 8.12 -0.60
C LYS A 63 7.28 7.92 0.85
N SER A 64 5.98 7.93 1.16
CA SER A 64 5.44 7.66 2.49
C SER A 64 4.08 6.98 2.39
N GLU A 65 3.65 6.31 3.46
CA GLU A 65 2.30 5.75 3.54
C GLU A 65 1.25 6.84 3.34
N GLU A 66 1.44 8.02 3.95
CA GLU A 66 0.55 9.16 3.83
C GLU A 66 0.34 9.60 2.36
N GLU A 67 1.41 9.61 1.54
CA GLU A 67 1.31 9.91 0.11
C GLU A 67 0.47 8.88 -0.65
N VAL A 68 0.47 7.60 -0.24
CA VAL A 68 -0.37 6.57 -0.85
C VAL A 68 -1.86 6.88 -0.62
N PHE A 69 -2.23 7.29 0.60
CA PHE A 69 -3.61 7.68 0.91
C PHE A 69 -4.00 8.99 0.19
N LYS A 70 -3.12 10.00 0.24
CA LYS A 70 -3.36 11.31 -0.40
C LYS A 70 -3.50 11.21 -1.91
N ALA A 71 -2.72 10.35 -2.57
CA ALA A 71 -2.78 10.14 -4.02
C ALA A 71 -4.19 9.78 -4.49
N VAL A 72 -4.93 8.99 -3.70
CA VAL A 72 -6.30 8.58 -4.00
C VAL A 72 -7.37 9.47 -3.36
N GLY A 73 -6.96 10.50 -2.62
CA GLY A 73 -7.83 11.46 -1.93
C GLY A 73 -8.45 10.93 -0.64
N LEU A 74 -7.79 9.98 0.02
CA LEU A 74 -8.18 9.47 1.32
C LEU A 74 -7.39 10.17 2.43
N PRO A 75 -7.98 10.41 3.61
CA PRO A 75 -7.22 10.77 4.78
C PRO A 75 -6.32 9.60 5.17
N TYR A 76 -5.13 9.90 5.67
CA TYR A 76 -4.27 8.88 6.26
C TYR A 76 -4.96 8.24 7.47
N LYS A 77 -4.83 6.92 7.56
CA LYS A 77 -5.33 6.11 8.67
C LYS A 77 -4.14 5.41 9.30
N GLU A 78 -4.08 5.43 10.62
CA GLU A 78 -3.09 4.68 11.36
C GLU A 78 -3.31 3.17 11.20
N PRO A 79 -2.28 2.33 11.35
CA PRO A 79 -2.37 0.88 11.20
C PRO A 79 -3.59 0.23 11.88
N TRP A 80 -3.91 0.64 13.11
CA TRP A 80 -5.04 0.10 13.90
C TRP A 80 -6.42 0.58 13.44
N GLU A 81 -6.50 1.56 12.55
CA GLU A 81 -7.75 2.08 11.97
C GLU A 81 -8.08 1.45 10.61
N ARG A 82 -7.11 0.72 10.03
CA ARG A 82 -7.24 0.10 8.71
C ARG A 82 -7.92 -1.26 8.83
N GLY A 83 -9.25 -1.24 8.80
CA GLY A 83 -10.07 -2.46 8.69
C GLY A 83 -9.98 -3.14 7.32
#